data_AF-A0A7V6MP28-F1
#
_entry.id   AF-A0A7V6MP28-F1
#
_cell.length_a   1.000
_cell.length_b   1.000
_cell.length_c   1.000
_cell.angle_alpha   90.00
_cell.angle_beta   90.00
_cell.angle_gamma   90.00
#
_symmetry.space_group_name_H-M   'P 1'
#
loop_
_entity.id
_entity.type
_entity.pdbx_description
1 polymer ?
#
loop_
_entity_poly.entity_id
_entity_poly.type
_entity_poly.pdbx_seq_one_letter_code
_entity_poly.pdbx_strand_id
1 'polypeptide(L)'
;MSLTPYKSDIIQIGSLTMGGTLPVRVQSMTNTDTLDTASSVSQCIRIIEAGSELVRLTAQGIREAENLAAIKKGVRTAGFETPLCADIHFNPGAAEVAARIVEKVRINPGNYADKRASFIRQELTDSGWMAELERTRERLMPLIKICTEYGTAVRIGVNHGSLSDRIMTRYGNTPEGMAVSAIEFLKIFRGEGFNRIVVSMKSSDTLTMVMANRLLVRMMIDEGMHYPIHLGITEAGEGEDGRIISAAGTGTLLAEGIGDTVRVSLSEPPEDEIPVARAIIKAVAGEACRVMNPVASLEQRKPGEKWFPQVYTREGERFMDESGEPFTGEVLTVTPSGLQTMGGRQAYDRVLNPVFNYDNPEQLAIGAAALLGRFFIARHPAGLCISNSGTVQGDALIRLAFSILQATEARITRNRYISCPTCGRTRFNLQEAVRKVKAATAHLTGMKIAVMGCVVNGPGEMAGADYGYVGAGEGKVHIYRGTEAVIKNVPEAEAPGKLLELISSDQERRTPVN
;
A
#
# COMPACT_ATOMS: atom_id res chain seq x y z
N MET A 1 -1.44 27.04 0.67
CA MET A 1 -2.72 27.30 1.36
C MET A 1 -2.92 26.23 2.42
N SER A 2 -3.19 26.64 3.66
CA SER A 2 -3.49 25.72 4.76
C SER A 2 -4.78 24.97 4.45
N LEU A 3 -4.70 23.70 4.05
CA LEU A 3 -5.86 22.83 3.99
C LEU A 3 -6.39 22.69 5.42
N THR A 4 -7.66 23.00 5.65
CA THR A 4 -8.36 22.55 6.85
C THR A 4 -8.11 21.05 6.99
N PRO A 5 -7.73 20.55 8.19
CA PRO A 5 -7.53 19.13 8.40
C PRO A 5 -8.69 18.30 7.85
N TYR A 6 -8.36 17.26 7.10
CA TYR A 6 -9.39 16.39 6.53
C TYR A 6 -10.13 15.67 7.65
N LYS A 7 -11.45 15.80 7.67
CA LYS A 7 -12.33 15.09 8.60
C LYS A 7 -13.38 14.37 7.77
N SER A 8 -13.38 13.05 7.86
CA SER A 8 -14.37 12.20 7.21
C SER A 8 -15.66 12.12 8.04
N ASP A 9 -16.76 11.78 7.37
CA ASP A 9 -18.02 11.37 7.95
C ASP A 9 -17.85 10.05 8.68
N ILE A 10 -18.61 9.87 9.77
CA ILE A 10 -18.66 8.60 10.47
C ILE A 10 -19.63 7.67 9.75
N ILE A 11 -19.16 6.47 9.41
CA ILE A 11 -19.98 5.42 8.80
C ILE A 11 -20.03 4.17 9.68
N GLN A 12 -21.12 3.42 9.52
CA GLN A 12 -21.31 2.10 10.13
C GLN A 12 -20.98 0.98 9.12
N ILE A 13 -20.23 -0.03 9.56
CA ILE A 13 -19.95 -1.27 8.84
C ILE A 13 -20.23 -2.42 9.80
N GLY A 14 -21.44 -2.98 9.76
CA GLY A 14 -21.87 -3.99 10.73
C GLY A 14 -21.84 -3.45 12.15
N SER A 15 -21.01 -4.05 13.02
CA SER A 15 -20.74 -3.62 14.39
C SER A 15 -19.67 -2.51 14.51
N LEU A 16 -18.92 -2.22 13.44
CA LEU A 16 -17.80 -1.29 13.44
C LEU A 16 -18.20 0.12 12.96
N THR A 17 -17.85 1.14 13.73
CA THR A 17 -17.86 2.56 13.29
C THR A 17 -16.47 3.02 12.86
N MET A 18 -16.35 3.78 11.77
CA MET A 18 -15.10 4.44 11.37
C MET A 18 -15.33 5.83 10.78
N GLY A 19 -14.29 6.66 10.81
CA GLY A 19 -14.32 8.04 10.32
C GLY A 19 -14.31 9.09 11.42
N GLY A 20 -14.31 10.36 11.02
CA GLY A 20 -14.32 11.50 11.93
C GLY A 20 -13.11 11.52 12.87
N THR A 21 -13.37 11.63 14.17
CA THR A 21 -12.33 11.65 15.22
C THR A 21 -12.19 10.30 15.93
N LEU A 22 -12.82 9.24 15.42
CA LEU A 22 -12.72 7.90 16.01
C LEU A 22 -11.30 7.33 15.84
N PRO A 23 -10.86 6.40 16.69
CA PRO A 23 -9.60 5.67 16.48
C PRO A 23 -9.46 5.11 15.07
N VAL A 24 -8.26 5.18 14.50
CA VAL A 24 -7.93 4.55 13.21
C VAL A 24 -8.08 3.05 13.35
N ARG A 25 -8.92 2.45 12.50
CA ARG A 25 -9.27 1.03 12.59
C ARG A 25 -8.23 0.13 11.94
N VAL A 26 -7.95 -1.02 12.54
CA VAL A 26 -7.00 -1.99 11.96
C VAL A 26 -7.76 -3.13 11.28
N GLN A 27 -7.34 -3.48 10.06
CA GLN A 27 -7.92 -4.59 9.31
C GLN A 27 -6.83 -5.43 8.64
N SER A 28 -7.15 -6.69 8.33
CA SER A 28 -6.31 -7.59 7.53
C SER A 28 -7.17 -8.38 6.53
N MET A 29 -6.54 -9.28 5.77
CA MET A 29 -7.17 -10.08 4.73
C MET A 29 -6.72 -11.53 4.82
N THR A 30 -7.67 -12.47 4.77
CA THR A 30 -7.34 -13.90 4.68
C THR A 30 -6.57 -14.23 3.41
N ASN A 31 -5.76 -15.27 3.49
CA ASN A 31 -5.05 -15.84 2.36
C ASN A 31 -5.46 -17.28 2.01
N THR A 32 -6.44 -17.84 2.73
CA THR A 32 -7.07 -19.12 2.41
C THR A 32 -7.91 -19.05 1.14
N ASP A 33 -8.16 -20.22 0.53
CA ASP A 33 -9.22 -20.36 -0.46
C ASP A 33 -10.58 -20.15 0.21
N THR A 34 -11.36 -19.20 -0.27
CA THR A 34 -12.68 -18.88 0.26
C THR A 34 -13.66 -20.05 0.13
N LEU A 35 -13.42 -21.03 -0.76
CA LEU A 35 -14.22 -22.25 -0.82
C LEU A 35 -13.87 -23.26 0.28
N ASP A 36 -12.70 -23.14 0.89
CA ASP A 36 -12.37 -23.86 2.12
C ASP A 36 -12.92 -23.09 3.33
N THR A 37 -14.17 -23.38 3.66
CA THR A 37 -14.89 -22.76 4.77
C THR A 37 -14.18 -22.95 6.10
N ALA A 38 -13.67 -24.15 6.39
CA ALA A 38 -13.09 -24.46 7.69
C ALA A 38 -11.77 -23.68 7.89
N SER A 39 -10.89 -23.70 6.89
CA SER A 39 -9.65 -22.94 6.93
C SER A 39 -9.91 -21.43 6.98
N SER A 40 -10.88 -20.94 6.20
CA SER A 40 -11.23 -19.51 6.19
C SER A 40 -11.82 -19.04 7.52
N VAL A 41 -12.69 -19.81 8.15
CA VAL A 41 -13.22 -19.50 9.50
C VAL A 41 -12.09 -19.49 10.52
N SER A 42 -11.23 -20.52 10.52
CA SER A 42 -10.09 -20.59 11.44
C SER A 42 -9.15 -19.39 11.29
N GLN A 43 -8.80 -19.01 10.07
CA GLN A 43 -7.92 -17.86 9.84
C GLN A 43 -8.59 -16.53 10.18
N CYS A 44 -9.89 -16.36 9.88
CA CYS A 44 -10.63 -15.18 10.33
C CYS A 44 -10.53 -15.03 11.86
N ILE A 45 -10.70 -16.11 12.62
CA ILE A 45 -10.60 -16.10 14.08
C ILE A 45 -9.19 -15.67 14.52
N ARG A 46 -8.12 -16.26 13.96
CA ARG A 46 -6.74 -15.85 14.31
C ARG A 46 -6.46 -14.38 14.03
N ILE A 47 -6.93 -13.86 12.89
CA ILE A 47 -6.82 -12.45 12.53
C ILE A 47 -7.59 -11.56 13.54
N ILE A 48 -8.78 -11.98 13.97
CA ILE A 48 -9.60 -11.26 14.96
C ILE A 48 -8.91 -11.26 16.32
N GLU A 49 -8.40 -12.40 16.77
CA GLU A 49 -7.70 -12.57 18.05
C GLU A 49 -6.37 -11.78 18.08
N ALA A 50 -5.67 -11.66 16.94
CA ALA A 50 -4.54 -10.74 16.80
C ALA A 50 -4.95 -9.25 16.94
N GLY A 51 -6.25 -8.96 16.88
CA GLY A 51 -6.83 -7.64 17.13
C GLY A 51 -7.38 -6.94 15.90
N SER A 52 -7.69 -7.65 14.81
CA SER A 52 -8.33 -7.04 13.65
C SER A 52 -9.79 -6.68 13.93
N GLU A 53 -10.20 -5.47 13.51
CA GLU A 53 -11.57 -4.96 13.67
C GLU A 53 -12.44 -5.19 12.42
N LEU A 54 -11.85 -5.62 11.31
CA LEU A 54 -12.51 -5.97 10.06
C LEU A 54 -11.68 -7.04 9.35
N VAL A 55 -12.30 -8.12 8.88
CA VAL A 55 -11.58 -9.17 8.13
C VAL A 55 -12.03 -9.21 6.69
N ARG A 56 -11.08 -9.14 5.76
CA ARG A 56 -11.36 -9.21 4.33
C ARG A 56 -11.11 -10.62 3.78
N LEU A 57 -11.96 -11.07 2.86
CA LEU A 57 -11.80 -12.33 2.12
C LEU A 57 -11.93 -12.09 0.62
N THR A 58 -11.19 -12.83 -0.19
CA THR A 58 -11.36 -12.76 -1.66
C THR A 58 -12.67 -13.42 -2.08
N ALA A 59 -13.43 -12.83 -2.99
CA ALA A 59 -14.57 -13.50 -3.63
C ALA A 59 -14.52 -13.23 -5.14
N GLN A 60 -14.06 -14.22 -5.91
CA GLN A 60 -13.73 -14.05 -7.32
C GLN A 60 -14.92 -14.28 -8.22
N GLY A 61 -15.74 -15.27 -7.87
CA GLY A 61 -16.97 -15.61 -8.53
C GLY A 61 -18.14 -15.69 -7.56
N ILE A 62 -19.28 -16.08 -8.12
CA ILE A 62 -20.53 -16.22 -7.38
C ILE A 62 -20.40 -17.31 -6.31
N ARG A 63 -19.71 -18.41 -6.60
CA ARG A 63 -19.52 -19.54 -5.65
C ARG A 63 -18.78 -19.11 -4.39
N GLU A 64 -17.68 -18.37 -4.52
CA GLU A 64 -16.97 -17.84 -3.36
C GLU A 64 -17.83 -16.83 -2.59
N ALA A 65 -18.57 -15.97 -3.32
CA ALA A 65 -19.47 -14.99 -2.72
C ALA A 65 -20.61 -15.66 -1.92
N GLU A 66 -21.21 -16.74 -2.43
CA GLU A 66 -22.21 -17.55 -1.73
C GLU A 66 -21.60 -18.20 -0.47
N ASN A 67 -20.38 -18.73 -0.58
CA ASN A 67 -19.72 -19.39 0.55
C ASN A 67 -19.38 -18.45 1.71
N LEU A 68 -19.33 -17.13 1.48
CA LEU A 68 -19.20 -16.15 2.55
C LEU A 68 -20.32 -16.28 3.61
N ALA A 69 -21.50 -16.80 3.25
CA ALA A 69 -22.57 -17.02 4.22
C ALA A 69 -22.22 -18.13 5.22
N ALA A 70 -21.62 -19.23 4.74
CA ALA A 70 -21.14 -20.30 5.59
C ALA A 70 -19.98 -19.84 6.48
N ILE A 71 -19.03 -19.07 5.94
CA ILE A 71 -17.91 -18.50 6.69
C ILE A 71 -18.43 -17.54 7.76
N LYS A 72 -19.31 -16.59 7.41
CA LYS A 72 -19.92 -15.66 8.36
C LYS A 72 -20.63 -16.40 9.48
N LYS A 73 -21.42 -17.42 9.16
CA LYS A 73 -22.08 -18.28 10.16
C LYS A 73 -21.06 -18.94 11.08
N GLY A 74 -19.96 -19.47 10.55
CA GLY A 74 -18.89 -20.09 11.33
C GLY A 74 -18.23 -19.10 12.31
N VAL A 75 -17.86 -17.91 11.83
CA VAL A 75 -17.27 -16.84 12.66
C VAL A 75 -18.23 -16.40 13.77
N ARG A 76 -19.52 -16.25 13.47
CA ARG A 76 -20.57 -15.89 14.45
C ARG A 76 -20.82 -17.01 15.46
N THR A 77 -20.81 -18.28 15.02
CA THR A 77 -20.94 -19.45 15.91
C THR A 77 -19.77 -19.54 16.89
N ALA A 78 -18.58 -19.11 16.47
CA ALA A 78 -17.42 -18.99 17.33
C ALA A 78 -17.46 -17.78 18.29
N GLY A 79 -18.53 -16.98 18.27
CA GLY A 79 -18.75 -15.87 19.21
C GLY A 79 -18.20 -14.51 18.76
N PHE A 80 -17.75 -14.37 17.51
CA PHE A 80 -17.18 -13.13 17.00
C PHE A 80 -18.17 -12.35 16.13
N GLU A 81 -18.42 -11.09 16.48
CA GLU A 81 -19.25 -10.14 15.70
C GLU A 81 -18.45 -9.26 14.73
N THR A 82 -17.17 -9.56 14.54
CA THR A 82 -16.30 -8.78 13.65
C THR A 82 -16.89 -8.74 12.24
N PRO A 83 -17.01 -7.56 11.61
CA PRO A 83 -17.53 -7.43 10.26
C PRO A 83 -16.60 -8.12 9.24
N LEU A 84 -17.19 -8.67 8.19
CA LEU A 84 -16.48 -9.26 7.07
C LEU A 84 -16.56 -8.35 5.84
N CYS A 85 -15.50 -8.36 5.04
CA CYS A 85 -15.41 -7.63 3.78
C CYS A 85 -15.13 -8.56 2.61
N ALA A 86 -15.97 -8.52 1.57
CA ALA A 86 -15.70 -9.26 0.33
C ALA A 86 -14.84 -8.42 -0.62
N ASP A 87 -13.72 -8.97 -1.07
CA ASP A 87 -12.82 -8.35 -2.03
C ASP A 87 -13.14 -8.84 -3.44
N ILE A 88 -13.84 -8.00 -4.20
CA ILE A 88 -14.34 -8.34 -5.54
C ILE A 88 -13.44 -7.74 -6.61
N HIS A 89 -13.17 -8.54 -7.65
CA HIS A 89 -12.47 -8.11 -8.85
C HIS A 89 -13.21 -8.63 -10.09
N PHE A 90 -13.36 -7.80 -11.13
CA PHE A 90 -13.89 -8.17 -12.47
C PHE A 90 -15.32 -8.72 -12.56
N ASN A 91 -15.97 -9.13 -11.46
CA ASN A 91 -17.27 -9.81 -11.49
C ASN A 91 -18.35 -9.04 -10.68
N PRO A 92 -19.20 -8.23 -11.34
CA PRO A 92 -20.31 -7.53 -10.70
C PRO A 92 -21.30 -8.47 -9.99
N GLY A 93 -21.64 -9.60 -10.59
CA GLY A 93 -22.58 -10.57 -10.00
C GLY A 93 -22.09 -11.15 -8.66
N ALA A 94 -20.77 -11.37 -8.53
CA ALA A 94 -20.18 -11.77 -7.25
C ALA A 94 -20.31 -10.66 -6.19
N ALA A 95 -20.17 -9.38 -6.57
CA ALA A 95 -20.38 -8.26 -5.66
C ALA A 95 -21.84 -8.17 -5.19
N GLU A 96 -22.79 -8.35 -6.09
CA GLU A 96 -24.23 -8.32 -5.78
C GLU A 96 -24.64 -9.42 -4.80
N VAL A 97 -24.12 -10.64 -4.98
CA VAL A 97 -24.34 -11.75 -4.04
C VAL A 97 -23.67 -11.49 -2.70
N ALA A 98 -22.38 -11.12 -2.71
CA ALA A 98 -21.64 -10.86 -1.49
C ALA A 98 -22.26 -9.72 -0.67
N ALA A 99 -22.76 -8.68 -1.34
CA ALA A 99 -23.37 -7.52 -0.68
C ALA A 99 -24.63 -7.85 0.11
N ARG A 100 -25.30 -8.99 -0.15
CA ARG A 100 -26.44 -9.47 0.66
C ARG A 100 -26.00 -10.23 1.91
N ILE A 101 -24.73 -10.59 2.01
CA ILE A 101 -24.20 -11.52 3.00
C ILE A 101 -23.27 -10.81 3.99
N VAL A 102 -22.30 -10.06 3.49
CA VAL A 102 -21.25 -9.42 4.31
C VAL A 102 -21.53 -7.94 4.56
N GLU A 103 -20.89 -7.38 5.57
CA GLU A 103 -21.11 -5.99 6.00
C GLU A 103 -20.45 -4.97 5.06
N LYS A 104 -19.47 -5.40 4.26
CA LYS A 104 -18.75 -4.53 3.32
C LYS A 104 -18.32 -5.25 2.05
N VAL A 105 -18.42 -4.59 0.91
CA VAL A 105 -17.81 -5.03 -0.35
C VAL A 105 -16.74 -4.06 -0.80
N ARG A 106 -15.62 -4.56 -1.32
CA ARG A 106 -14.61 -3.75 -2.03
C ARG A 106 -14.79 -3.99 -3.51
N ILE A 107 -14.91 -2.89 -4.25
CA ILE A 107 -14.83 -2.87 -5.71
C ILE A 107 -13.62 -2.06 -6.17
N ASN A 108 -13.19 -2.28 -7.41
CA ASN A 108 -12.11 -1.54 -8.04
C ASN A 108 -12.63 -0.85 -9.32
N PRO A 109 -12.60 0.49 -9.38
CA PRO A 109 -13.05 1.23 -10.55
C PRO A 109 -12.52 0.73 -11.88
N GLY A 110 -11.22 0.46 -11.96
CA GLY A 110 -10.57 0.14 -13.23
C GLY A 110 -10.88 -1.24 -13.80
N ASN A 111 -11.65 -2.07 -13.09
CA ASN A 111 -12.06 -3.38 -13.59
C ASN A 111 -13.49 -3.80 -13.26
N TYR A 112 -14.29 -2.95 -12.63
CA TYR A 112 -15.68 -3.27 -12.30
C TYR A 112 -16.61 -3.13 -13.51
N ALA A 113 -16.48 -2.03 -14.25
CA ALA A 113 -17.29 -1.75 -15.44
C ALA A 113 -16.57 -2.11 -16.75
N ASP A 114 -15.24 -2.16 -16.75
CA ASP A 114 -14.46 -2.35 -17.97
C ASP A 114 -13.90 -3.77 -18.07
N LYS A 115 -13.71 -4.24 -19.32
CA LYS A 115 -12.82 -5.38 -19.57
C LYS A 115 -11.40 -4.98 -19.12
N ARG A 116 -10.56 -5.96 -18.78
CA ARG A 116 -9.16 -5.70 -18.40
C ARG A 116 -8.50 -4.79 -19.43
N ALA A 117 -7.82 -3.73 -18.95
CA ALA A 117 -7.11 -2.75 -19.76
C ALA A 117 -6.32 -3.43 -20.88
N SER A 118 -6.63 -3.07 -22.13
CA SER A 118 -6.02 -3.63 -23.33
C SER A 118 -4.71 -2.92 -23.70
N PHE A 119 -4.39 -1.80 -23.04
CA PHE A 119 -3.22 -0.95 -23.30
C PHE A 119 -3.14 -0.42 -24.75
N ILE A 120 -4.22 -0.53 -25.53
CA ILE A 120 -4.33 0.05 -26.86
C ILE A 120 -4.79 1.49 -26.70
N ARG A 121 -3.92 2.46 -27.01
CA ARG A 121 -4.29 3.88 -27.03
C ARG A 121 -5.27 4.14 -28.17
N GLN A 122 -6.54 4.35 -27.84
CA GLN A 122 -7.50 4.98 -28.74
C GLN A 122 -7.74 6.41 -28.24
N GLU A 123 -7.76 7.38 -29.15
CA GLU A 123 -8.19 8.74 -28.79
C GLU A 123 -9.65 8.70 -28.35
N LEU A 124 -9.90 8.92 -27.05
CA LEU A 124 -11.24 9.04 -26.52
C LEU A 124 -11.69 10.50 -26.61
N THR A 125 -12.77 10.76 -27.34
CA THR A 125 -13.43 12.07 -27.35
C THR A 125 -14.13 12.30 -26.00
N ASP A 126 -14.41 13.57 -25.66
CA ASP A 126 -15.19 13.89 -24.44
C ASP A 126 -16.58 13.26 -24.44
N SER A 127 -17.21 13.15 -25.61
CA SER A 127 -18.49 12.43 -25.75
C SER A 127 -18.35 10.94 -25.46
N GLY A 128 -17.26 10.31 -25.91
CA GLY A 128 -16.96 8.90 -25.62
C GLY A 128 -16.71 8.68 -24.13
N TRP A 129 -15.99 9.59 -23.49
CA TRP A 129 -15.74 9.56 -22.04
C TRP A 129 -17.03 9.57 -21.23
N MET A 130 -17.96 10.48 -21.55
CA MET A 130 -19.23 10.57 -20.84
C MET A 130 -20.12 9.35 -21.07
N ALA A 131 -20.11 8.78 -22.28
CA ALA A 131 -20.84 7.55 -22.57
C ALA A 131 -20.31 6.34 -21.77
N GLU A 132 -18.99 6.25 -21.57
CA GLU A 132 -18.40 5.20 -20.72
C GLU A 132 -18.72 5.38 -19.23
N LEU A 133 -18.75 6.62 -18.75
CA LEU A 133 -19.19 6.93 -17.39
C LEU A 133 -20.65 6.54 -17.17
N GLU A 134 -21.53 6.80 -18.13
CA GLU A 134 -22.93 6.42 -18.02
C GLU A 134 -23.12 4.90 -18.00
N ARG A 135 -22.40 4.16 -18.84
CA ARG A 135 -22.37 2.68 -18.78
C ARG A 135 -21.85 2.17 -17.43
N THR A 136 -20.85 2.84 -16.88
CA THR A 136 -20.32 2.53 -15.54
C THR A 136 -21.39 2.73 -14.48
N ARG A 137 -22.15 3.84 -14.55
CA ARG A 137 -23.29 4.12 -13.68
C ARG A 137 -24.34 3.01 -13.77
N GLU A 138 -24.80 2.66 -14.96
CA GLU A 138 -25.79 1.59 -15.19
C GLU A 138 -25.35 0.25 -14.57
N ARG A 139 -24.07 -0.11 -14.67
CA ARG A 139 -23.53 -1.34 -14.09
C ARG A 139 -23.39 -1.30 -12.57
N LEU A 140 -23.25 -0.12 -11.98
CA LEU A 140 -23.19 0.04 -10.52
C LEU A 140 -24.58 0.05 -9.89
N MET A 141 -25.62 0.43 -10.63
CA MET A 141 -26.99 0.56 -10.11
C MET A 141 -27.50 -0.67 -9.34
N PRO A 142 -27.34 -1.92 -9.82
CA PRO A 142 -27.78 -3.09 -9.07
C PRO A 142 -27.07 -3.20 -7.71
N LEU A 143 -25.75 -3.00 -7.70
CA LEU A 143 -24.96 -3.06 -6.47
C LEU A 143 -25.36 -1.95 -5.49
N ILE A 144 -25.56 -0.71 -5.96
CA ILE A 144 -25.99 0.41 -5.13
C ILE A 144 -27.33 0.12 -4.46
N LYS A 145 -28.30 -0.40 -5.23
CA LYS A 145 -29.61 -0.79 -4.70
C LYS A 145 -29.50 -1.86 -3.61
N ILE A 146 -28.72 -2.91 -3.87
CA ILE A 146 -28.49 -3.99 -2.90
C ILE A 146 -27.78 -3.47 -1.65
N CYS A 147 -26.72 -2.68 -1.79
CA CYS A 147 -26.01 -2.11 -0.64
C CYS A 147 -26.89 -1.14 0.17
N THR A 148 -27.84 -0.47 -0.49
CA THR A 148 -28.84 0.37 0.18
C THR A 148 -29.81 -0.48 0.99
N GLU A 149 -30.38 -1.52 0.39
CA GLU A 149 -31.34 -2.45 1.01
C GLU A 149 -30.75 -3.21 2.20
N TYR A 150 -29.52 -3.73 2.08
CA TYR A 150 -28.88 -4.57 3.10
C TYR A 150 -28.01 -3.80 4.10
N GLY A 151 -27.89 -2.48 3.95
CA GLY A 151 -27.03 -1.66 4.81
C GLY A 151 -25.53 -1.86 4.58
N THR A 152 -25.14 -2.59 3.53
CA THR A 152 -23.75 -2.94 3.21
C THR A 152 -22.95 -1.71 2.80
N ALA A 153 -21.73 -1.58 3.34
CA ALA A 153 -20.81 -0.51 2.95
C ALA A 153 -20.01 -0.88 1.70
N VAL A 154 -19.55 0.12 0.95
CA VAL A 154 -18.72 -0.08 -0.25
C VAL A 154 -17.35 0.55 -0.03
N ARG A 155 -16.27 -0.18 -0.32
CA ARG A 155 -14.95 0.43 -0.55
C ARG A 155 -14.68 0.58 -2.03
N ILE A 156 -14.46 1.81 -2.48
CA ILE A 156 -13.91 2.13 -3.80
C ILE A 156 -12.38 2.11 -3.66
N GLY A 157 -11.76 1.03 -4.12
CA GLY A 157 -10.31 0.82 -3.96
C GLY A 157 -9.56 0.86 -5.27
N VAL A 158 -8.92 2.00 -5.55
CA VAL A 158 -8.06 2.21 -6.73
C VAL A 158 -6.64 1.79 -6.42
N ASN A 159 -6.10 0.93 -7.27
CA ASN A 159 -4.70 0.53 -7.23
C ASN A 159 -3.99 1.13 -8.45
N HIS A 160 -2.76 1.61 -8.27
CA HIS A 160 -1.92 2.19 -9.32
C HIS A 160 -1.76 1.22 -10.52
N GLY A 161 -1.63 -0.08 -10.24
CA GLY A 161 -1.48 -1.12 -11.25
C GLY A 161 -2.72 -1.49 -12.07
N SER A 162 -3.89 -0.90 -11.78
CA SER A 162 -5.17 -1.36 -12.36
C SER A 162 -6.11 -0.23 -12.73
N LEU A 163 -5.58 0.89 -13.22
CA LEU A 163 -6.40 1.98 -13.78
C LEU A 163 -7.08 1.52 -15.08
N SER A 164 -8.28 2.04 -15.37
CA SER A 164 -8.97 1.75 -16.62
C SER A 164 -8.23 2.33 -17.82
N ASP A 165 -8.44 1.76 -19.01
CA ASP A 165 -7.86 2.25 -20.27
C ASP A 165 -8.18 3.74 -20.49
N ARG A 166 -9.40 4.16 -20.14
CA ARG A 166 -9.86 5.54 -20.21
C ARG A 166 -9.00 6.48 -19.37
N ILE A 167 -8.78 6.16 -18.10
CA ILE A 167 -7.94 6.95 -17.19
C ILE A 167 -6.49 6.94 -17.67
N MET A 168 -5.98 5.76 -18.04
CA MET A 168 -4.61 5.59 -18.54
C MET A 168 -4.33 6.43 -19.79
N THR A 169 -5.32 6.56 -20.68
CA THR A 169 -5.18 7.34 -21.92
C THR A 169 -5.06 8.84 -21.65
N ARG A 170 -5.87 9.38 -20.73
CA ARG A 170 -5.94 10.83 -20.48
C ARG A 170 -4.94 11.32 -19.43
N TYR A 171 -4.73 10.55 -18.35
CA TYR A 171 -3.93 10.97 -17.20
C TYR A 171 -2.65 10.13 -17.03
N GLY A 172 -2.50 9.04 -17.77
CA GLY A 172 -1.42 8.08 -17.57
C GLY A 172 -1.53 7.36 -16.22
N ASN A 173 -0.47 6.62 -15.89
CA ASN A 173 -0.37 5.92 -14.61
C ASN A 173 0.16 6.86 -13.50
N THR A 174 -0.59 7.90 -13.18
CA THR A 174 -0.15 9.01 -12.31
C THR A 174 -0.99 9.08 -11.02
N PRO A 175 -0.48 9.73 -9.95
CA PRO A 175 -1.28 10.04 -8.76
C PRO A 175 -2.60 10.76 -9.07
N GLU A 176 -2.60 11.65 -10.06
CA GLU A 176 -3.80 12.35 -10.52
C GLU A 176 -4.80 11.39 -11.17
N GLY A 177 -4.35 10.52 -12.10
CA GLY A 177 -5.21 9.52 -12.71
C GLY A 177 -5.88 8.59 -11.69
N MET A 178 -5.14 8.19 -10.64
CA MET A 178 -5.70 7.42 -9.53
C MET A 178 -6.82 8.18 -8.80
N ALA A 179 -6.58 9.45 -8.43
CA ALA A 179 -7.55 10.26 -7.72
C ALA A 179 -8.81 10.54 -8.56
N VAL A 180 -8.64 10.89 -9.84
CA VAL A 180 -9.75 11.10 -10.79
C VAL A 180 -10.61 9.84 -10.93
N SER A 181 -9.98 8.67 -11.08
CA SER A 181 -10.70 7.39 -11.19
C SER A 181 -11.63 7.13 -9.99
N ALA A 182 -11.19 7.49 -8.78
CA ALA A 182 -12.02 7.38 -7.60
C ALA A 182 -13.14 8.42 -7.56
N ILE A 183 -12.83 9.68 -7.85
CA ILE A 183 -13.80 10.79 -7.82
C ILE A 183 -14.97 10.53 -8.77
N GLU A 184 -14.73 9.96 -9.95
CA GLU A 184 -15.81 9.62 -10.89
C GLU A 184 -16.79 8.61 -10.31
N PHE A 185 -16.29 7.56 -9.66
CA PHE A 185 -17.15 6.60 -8.97
C PHE A 185 -17.87 7.26 -7.79
N LEU A 186 -17.17 8.08 -7.00
CA LEU A 186 -17.80 8.79 -5.88
C LEU A 186 -18.95 9.69 -6.32
N LYS A 187 -18.80 10.39 -7.45
CA LYS A 187 -19.88 11.19 -8.05
C LYS A 187 -21.09 10.36 -8.43
N ILE A 188 -20.89 9.17 -8.98
CA ILE A 188 -21.97 8.22 -9.28
C ILE A 188 -22.70 7.82 -8.00
N PHE A 189 -21.98 7.29 -6.99
CA PHE A 189 -22.62 6.86 -5.75
C PHE A 189 -23.36 8.01 -5.04
N ARG A 190 -22.76 9.21 -5.00
CA ARG A 190 -23.37 10.40 -4.43
C ARG A 190 -24.63 10.82 -5.19
N GLY A 191 -24.61 10.78 -6.52
CA GLY A 191 -25.76 11.09 -7.37
C GLY A 191 -26.95 10.15 -7.10
N GLU A 192 -26.67 8.91 -6.71
CA GLU A 192 -27.68 7.92 -6.31
C GLU A 192 -27.99 7.95 -4.79
N GLY A 193 -27.50 8.95 -4.05
CA GLY A 193 -27.77 9.15 -2.62
C GLY A 193 -27.08 8.15 -1.67
N PHE A 194 -26.07 7.41 -2.14
CA PHE A 194 -25.36 6.41 -1.34
C PHE A 194 -24.10 6.98 -0.69
N ASN A 195 -23.99 6.90 0.64
CA ASN A 195 -22.90 7.53 1.40
C ASN A 195 -22.07 6.59 2.30
N ARG A 196 -22.42 5.30 2.42
CA ARG A 196 -21.65 4.32 3.22
C ARG A 196 -20.40 3.86 2.47
N ILE A 197 -19.51 4.80 2.20
CA ILE A 197 -18.36 4.62 1.32
C ILE A 197 -17.05 4.75 2.10
N VAL A 198 -16.08 3.90 1.75
CA VAL A 198 -14.67 4.05 2.11
C VAL A 198 -13.86 4.15 0.82
N VAL A 199 -12.79 4.94 0.81
CA VAL A 199 -11.95 5.13 -0.38
C VAL A 199 -10.52 4.71 -0.08
N SER A 200 -9.81 4.11 -1.03
CA SER A 200 -8.36 3.85 -0.89
C SER A 200 -7.61 4.08 -2.19
N MET A 201 -6.50 4.80 -2.11
CA MET A 201 -5.50 4.89 -3.17
C MET A 201 -4.27 4.09 -2.75
N LYS A 202 -3.94 3.02 -3.47
CA LYS A 202 -2.79 2.17 -3.15
C LYS A 202 -1.76 2.15 -4.27
N SER A 203 -0.50 2.24 -3.88
CA SER A 203 0.67 1.98 -4.73
C SER A 203 1.71 1.22 -3.90
N SER A 204 2.62 0.53 -4.59
CA SER A 204 3.82 -0.02 -3.96
C SER A 204 4.85 1.08 -3.73
N ASP A 205 4.81 2.16 -4.51
CA ASP A 205 5.64 3.34 -4.33
C ASP A 205 5.06 4.31 -3.27
N THR A 206 5.90 4.70 -2.30
CA THR A 206 5.48 5.54 -1.16
C THR A 206 5.11 6.94 -1.61
N LEU A 207 5.89 7.54 -2.52
CA LEU A 207 5.61 8.87 -3.04
C LEU A 207 4.28 8.90 -3.80
N THR A 208 4.08 7.95 -4.72
CA THR A 208 2.84 7.82 -5.51
C THR A 208 1.63 7.65 -4.59
N MET A 209 1.71 6.77 -3.58
CA MET A 209 0.61 6.58 -2.63
C MET A 209 0.29 7.88 -1.87
N VAL A 210 1.30 8.56 -1.33
CA VAL A 210 1.13 9.81 -0.56
C VAL A 210 0.50 10.89 -1.44
N MET A 211 1.03 11.10 -2.65
CA MET A 211 0.52 12.13 -3.56
C MET A 211 -0.90 11.84 -4.03
N ALA A 212 -1.23 10.57 -4.33
CA ALA A 212 -2.57 10.19 -4.76
C ALA A 212 -3.62 10.41 -3.66
N ASN A 213 -3.30 10.07 -2.41
CA ASN A 213 -4.21 10.30 -1.27
C ASN A 213 -4.40 11.80 -0.97
N ARG A 214 -3.33 12.62 -1.05
CA ARG A 214 -3.44 14.08 -0.90
C ARG A 214 -4.32 14.71 -1.99
N LEU A 215 -4.14 14.29 -3.24
CA LEU A 215 -4.96 14.75 -4.37
C LEU A 215 -6.42 14.31 -4.22
N LEU A 216 -6.65 13.06 -3.83
CA LEU A 216 -7.99 12.55 -3.55
C LEU A 216 -8.68 13.40 -2.47
N VAL A 217 -8.02 13.64 -1.33
CA VAL A 217 -8.54 14.48 -0.25
C VAL A 217 -8.89 15.87 -0.76
N ARG A 218 -8.00 16.49 -1.53
CA ARG A 218 -8.25 17.81 -2.11
C ARG A 218 -9.48 17.81 -3.00
N MET A 219 -9.56 16.88 -3.95
CA MET A 219 -10.69 16.76 -4.88
C MET A 219 -12.00 16.44 -4.15
N MET A 220 -11.96 15.61 -3.11
CA MET A 220 -13.14 15.33 -2.29
C MET A 220 -13.61 16.59 -1.55
N ILE A 221 -12.71 17.37 -0.95
CA ILE A 221 -13.06 18.66 -0.30
C ILE A 221 -13.66 19.64 -1.31
N ASP A 222 -13.04 19.80 -2.49
CA ASP A 222 -13.52 20.71 -3.53
C ASP A 222 -14.93 20.31 -4.04
N GLU A 223 -15.25 19.02 -3.96
CA GLU A 223 -16.57 18.48 -4.31
C GLU A 223 -17.54 18.41 -3.11
N GLY A 224 -17.13 18.77 -1.89
CA GLY A 224 -17.97 18.62 -0.69
C GLY A 224 -18.22 17.18 -0.26
N MET A 225 -17.27 16.28 -0.50
CA MET A 225 -17.30 14.86 -0.12
C MET A 225 -16.33 14.58 1.03
N HIS A 226 -16.76 13.78 2.01
CA HIS A 226 -16.00 13.53 3.25
C HIS A 226 -15.94 12.03 3.60
N TYR A 227 -15.58 11.16 2.66
CA TYR A 227 -15.59 9.70 2.92
C TYR A 227 -14.35 9.16 3.66
N PRO A 228 -14.50 8.21 4.60
CA PRO A 228 -13.37 7.58 5.27
C PRO A 228 -12.30 7.02 4.33
N ILE A 229 -11.03 7.18 4.71
CA ILE A 229 -9.88 6.77 3.90
C ILE A 229 -9.23 5.51 4.46
N HIS A 230 -9.13 4.47 3.62
CA HIS A 230 -8.36 3.27 3.89
C HIS A 230 -6.93 3.44 3.37
N LEU A 231 -5.95 3.36 4.26
CA LEU A 231 -4.53 3.42 3.95
C LEU A 231 -3.87 2.05 3.91
N GLY A 232 -2.77 1.98 3.15
CA GLY A 232 -1.87 0.84 3.11
C GLY A 232 -1.10 0.77 1.81
N ILE A 233 0.20 0.56 1.92
CA ILE A 233 1.05 0.22 0.78
C ILE A 233 0.62 -1.15 0.25
N THR A 234 0.55 -1.28 -1.07
CA THR A 234 0.35 -2.58 -1.72
C THR A 234 1.70 -3.21 -2.01
N GLU A 235 1.79 -4.54 -1.96
CA GLU A 235 2.99 -5.29 -2.30
C GLU A 235 4.24 -4.84 -1.53
N ALA A 236 4.09 -4.60 -0.22
CA ALA A 236 5.15 -4.00 0.60
C ALA A 236 6.42 -4.88 0.66
N GLY A 237 6.28 -6.19 0.46
CA GLY A 237 7.37 -7.15 0.58
C GLY A 237 7.23 -8.04 1.80
N GLU A 238 8.35 -8.63 2.22
CA GLU A 238 8.46 -9.44 3.44
C GLU A 238 9.40 -8.77 4.45
N GLY A 239 9.32 -9.17 5.71
CA GLY A 239 10.32 -8.85 6.72
C GLY A 239 10.38 -7.36 7.06
N GLU A 240 11.58 -6.92 7.44
CA GLU A 240 11.85 -5.55 7.86
C GLU A 240 11.54 -4.53 6.73
N ASP A 241 11.87 -4.85 5.48
CA ASP A 241 11.63 -3.98 4.33
C ASP A 241 10.14 -3.66 4.15
N GLY A 242 9.29 -4.69 4.22
CA GLY A 242 7.84 -4.55 4.11
C GLY A 242 7.24 -3.71 5.24
N ARG A 243 7.79 -3.82 6.45
CA ARG A 243 7.39 -3.02 7.61
C ARG A 243 7.82 -1.56 7.46
N ILE A 244 9.08 -1.31 7.09
CA ILE A 244 9.63 0.04 6.92
C ILE A 244 8.88 0.80 5.83
N ILE A 245 8.66 0.20 4.65
CA ILE A 245 7.96 0.89 3.56
C ILE A 245 6.49 1.18 3.91
N SER A 246 5.81 0.24 4.57
CA SER A 246 4.45 0.41 5.04
C SER A 246 4.36 1.53 6.07
N ALA A 247 5.30 1.57 7.01
CA ALA A 247 5.40 2.61 8.04
C ALA A 247 5.68 3.98 7.43
N ALA A 248 6.68 4.10 6.54
CA ALA A 248 7.05 5.36 5.92
C ALA A 248 5.89 6.00 5.13
N GLY A 249 5.22 5.22 4.28
CA GLY A 249 4.08 5.72 3.49
C GLY A 249 2.86 6.02 4.36
N THR A 250 2.45 5.08 5.21
CA THR A 250 1.22 5.21 6.02
C THR A 250 1.39 6.26 7.11
N GLY A 251 2.52 6.28 7.81
CA GLY A 251 2.82 7.24 8.86
C GLY A 251 2.84 8.68 8.35
N THR A 252 3.32 8.91 7.13
CA THR A 252 3.28 10.23 6.47
C THR A 252 1.86 10.77 6.37
N LEU A 253 0.92 9.97 5.85
CA LEU A 253 -0.48 10.40 5.70
C LEU A 253 -1.20 10.51 7.04
N LEU A 254 -0.95 9.59 7.98
CA LEU A 254 -1.53 9.65 9.33
C LEU A 254 -1.11 10.94 10.06
N ALA A 255 0.16 11.36 9.94
CA ALA A 255 0.64 12.60 10.55
C ALA A 255 -0.09 13.84 10.02
N GLU A 256 -0.56 13.77 8.76
CA GLU A 256 -1.38 14.81 8.10
C GLU A 256 -2.87 14.69 8.43
N GLY A 257 -3.26 13.75 9.29
CA GLY A 257 -4.65 13.49 9.66
C GLY A 257 -5.43 12.71 8.60
N ILE A 258 -4.77 12.18 7.58
CA ILE A 258 -5.38 11.40 6.51
C ILE A 258 -5.32 9.93 6.90
N GLY A 259 -6.48 9.25 6.89
CA GLY A 259 -6.60 7.81 7.15
C GLY A 259 -7.49 7.48 8.34
N ASP A 260 -8.47 6.62 8.11
CA ASP A 260 -9.46 6.16 9.09
C ASP A 260 -9.38 4.66 9.36
N THR A 261 -8.71 3.94 8.46
CA THR A 261 -8.37 2.55 8.66
C THR A 261 -7.07 2.20 7.94
N VAL A 262 -6.30 1.27 8.49
CA VAL A 262 -5.01 0.83 7.97
C VAL A 262 -5.03 -0.67 7.73
N ARG A 263 -4.43 -1.10 6.63
CA ARG A 263 -3.93 -2.47 6.44
C ARG A 263 -2.47 -2.42 5.99
N VAL A 264 -1.61 -3.16 6.67
CA VAL A 264 -0.26 -3.47 6.21
C VAL A 264 -0.36 -4.69 5.30
N SER A 265 0.30 -4.70 4.14
CA SER A 265 0.21 -5.80 3.17
C SER A 265 1.53 -6.58 3.12
N LEU A 266 1.68 -7.59 3.98
CA LEU A 266 2.91 -8.40 4.07
C LEU A 266 2.74 -9.74 3.35
N SER A 267 3.86 -10.34 2.92
CA SER A 267 3.88 -11.72 2.40
C SER A 267 3.78 -12.79 3.51
N GLU A 268 3.75 -12.37 4.77
CA GLU A 268 3.67 -13.17 6.01
C GLU A 268 2.23 -13.63 6.32
N PRO A 269 2.00 -14.51 7.32
CA PRO A 269 0.66 -14.79 7.82
C PRO A 269 -0.15 -13.51 8.09
N PRO A 270 -1.42 -13.42 7.66
CA PRO A 270 -2.22 -12.20 7.80
C PRO A 270 -2.35 -11.67 9.23
N GLU A 271 -2.39 -12.55 10.22
CA GLU A 271 -2.39 -12.19 11.64
C GLU A 271 -1.16 -11.35 12.06
N ASP A 272 -0.02 -11.52 11.39
CA ASP A 272 1.21 -10.77 11.65
C ASP A 272 1.17 -9.35 11.05
N GLU A 273 0.20 -9.04 10.17
CA GLU A 273 -0.03 -7.67 9.69
C GLU A 273 -0.56 -6.75 10.82
N ILE A 274 -1.26 -7.31 11.81
CA ILE A 274 -2.00 -6.54 12.83
C ILE A 274 -1.07 -5.82 13.81
N PRO A 275 -0.05 -6.48 14.43
CA PRO A 275 0.89 -5.79 15.33
C PRO A 275 1.63 -4.66 14.63
N VAL A 276 2.01 -4.85 13.36
CA VAL A 276 2.71 -3.82 12.56
C VAL A 276 1.80 -2.62 12.32
N ALA A 277 0.54 -2.85 11.92
CA ALA A 277 -0.42 -1.77 11.71
C ALA A 277 -0.65 -0.94 12.99
N ARG A 278 -0.78 -1.62 14.15
CA ARG A 278 -0.92 -0.98 15.47
C ARG A 278 0.31 -0.17 15.85
N ALA A 279 1.52 -0.71 15.61
CA ALA A 279 2.77 -0.02 15.89
C ALA A 279 2.92 1.26 15.03
N ILE A 280 2.56 1.22 13.75
CA ILE A 280 2.55 2.40 12.87
C ILE A 280 1.60 3.48 13.42
N ILE A 281 0.36 3.09 13.74
CA ILE A 281 -0.64 4.02 14.27
C ILE A 281 -0.15 4.61 15.59
N LYS A 282 0.33 3.79 16.52
CA LYS A 282 0.83 4.24 17.83
C LYS A 282 2.02 5.18 17.71
N ALA A 283 2.95 4.92 16.79
CA ALA A 283 4.12 5.76 16.57
C ALA A 283 3.75 7.20 16.17
N VAL A 284 2.64 7.39 15.45
CA VAL A 284 2.22 8.70 14.94
C VAL A 284 1.11 9.33 15.79
N ALA A 285 0.18 8.52 16.30
CA ALA A 285 -1.05 8.96 16.94
C ALA A 285 -1.12 8.70 18.45
N GLY A 286 -0.14 8.00 19.02
CA GLY A 286 -0.13 7.59 20.42
C GLY A 286 -1.28 6.63 20.78
N GLU A 287 -1.58 6.53 22.08
CA GLU A 287 -2.58 5.59 22.62
C GLU A 287 -4.01 5.92 22.16
N ALA A 288 -4.30 7.17 21.81
CA ALA A 288 -5.59 7.58 21.26
C ALA A 288 -5.89 6.95 19.89
N CYS A 289 -4.85 6.43 19.21
CA CYS A 289 -4.94 5.86 17.87
C CYS A 289 -5.55 6.82 16.83
N ARG A 290 -5.53 8.14 17.09
CA ARG A 290 -5.96 9.20 16.18
C ARG A 290 -5.09 10.44 16.37
N VAL A 291 -4.60 11.01 15.26
CA VAL A 291 -3.89 12.29 15.27
C VAL A 291 -4.89 13.43 15.45
N MET A 292 -4.90 14.04 16.62
CA MET A 292 -5.82 15.14 16.96
C MET A 292 -5.33 16.50 16.43
N ASN A 293 -4.02 16.67 16.30
CA ASN A 293 -3.37 17.88 15.81
C ASN A 293 -2.50 17.55 14.60
N PRO A 294 -3.10 17.40 13.41
CA PRO A 294 -2.37 17.01 12.22
C PRO A 294 -1.44 18.12 11.75
N VAL A 295 -0.29 17.72 11.20
CA VAL A 295 0.66 18.66 10.59
C VAL A 295 0.31 18.92 9.14
N ALA A 296 0.69 20.10 8.64
CA ALA A 296 0.61 20.39 7.22
C ALA A 296 1.60 19.52 6.42
N SER A 297 1.21 19.14 5.21
CA SER A 297 2.10 18.45 4.27
C SER A 297 3.34 19.30 3.98
N LEU A 298 4.52 18.67 3.97
CA LEU A 298 5.76 19.33 3.58
C LEU A 298 5.78 19.60 2.06
N GLU A 299 6.27 20.77 1.66
CA GLU A 299 6.48 21.11 0.25
C GLU A 299 7.47 20.13 -0.38
N GLN A 300 7.15 19.58 -1.54
CA GLN A 300 8.09 18.72 -2.25
C GLN A 300 9.24 19.55 -2.82
N ARG A 301 10.49 19.08 -2.68
CA ARG A 301 11.66 19.68 -3.35
C ARG A 301 11.39 19.78 -4.85
N LYS A 302 11.78 20.90 -5.47
CA LYS A 302 11.52 21.14 -6.89
C LYS A 302 12.26 20.13 -7.77
N PRO A 303 11.66 19.69 -8.89
CA PRO A 303 12.35 18.89 -9.89
C PRO A 303 13.64 19.56 -10.37
N GLY A 304 14.74 18.81 -10.47
CA GLY A 304 16.04 19.28 -10.98
C GLY A 304 17.00 19.82 -9.93
N GLU A 305 16.56 20.06 -8.69
CA GLU A 305 17.49 20.40 -7.60
C GLU A 305 18.34 19.18 -7.23
N LYS A 306 19.66 19.35 -7.17
CA LYS A 306 20.58 18.29 -6.73
C LYS A 306 20.27 17.92 -5.28
N TRP A 307 20.03 16.65 -5.04
CA TRP A 307 19.73 16.13 -3.71
C TRP A 307 20.15 14.68 -3.61
N PHE A 308 21.09 14.40 -2.70
CA PHE A 308 21.69 13.09 -2.51
C PHE A 308 21.89 12.87 -1.00
N PRO A 309 20.87 12.38 -0.29
CA PRO A 309 20.96 12.23 1.15
C PRO A 309 21.99 11.17 1.54
N GLN A 310 22.88 11.52 2.46
CA GLN A 310 23.86 10.61 3.04
C GLN A 310 23.41 10.06 4.40
N VAL A 311 23.97 8.93 4.79
CA VAL A 311 23.83 8.36 6.14
C VAL A 311 25.03 8.79 6.98
N TYR A 312 24.77 9.19 8.21
CA TYR A 312 25.77 9.65 9.16
C TYR A 312 25.73 8.81 10.43
N THR A 313 26.87 8.63 11.08
CA THR A 313 26.97 8.01 12.41
C THR A 313 27.28 9.06 13.46
N ARG A 314 27.02 8.71 14.73
CA ARG A 314 27.33 9.57 15.87
C ARG A 314 28.34 8.88 16.78
N GLU A 315 29.44 9.56 17.05
CA GLU A 315 30.50 9.12 17.96
C GLU A 315 30.67 10.17 19.07
N GLY A 316 30.05 9.91 20.22
CA GLY A 316 29.95 10.89 21.31
C GLY A 316 29.17 12.15 20.87
N GLU A 317 29.87 13.28 20.78
CA GLU A 317 29.30 14.56 20.32
C GLU A 317 29.56 14.85 18.84
N ARG A 318 30.36 14.03 18.16
CA ARG A 318 30.72 14.21 16.75
C ARG A 318 29.82 13.39 15.84
N PHE A 319 29.64 13.88 14.62
CA PHE A 319 28.98 13.16 13.54
C PHE A 319 30.02 12.82 12.48
N MET A 320 29.93 11.61 11.93
CA MET A 320 30.86 11.13 10.91
C MET A 320 30.07 10.86 9.63
N ASP A 321 30.65 11.21 8.49
CA ASP A 321 30.10 10.87 7.18
C ASP A 321 30.37 9.40 6.81
N GLU A 322 29.90 8.99 5.62
CA GLU A 322 30.06 7.61 5.15
C GLU A 322 31.51 7.18 4.87
N SER A 323 32.44 8.15 4.74
CA SER A 323 33.87 7.87 4.60
C SER A 323 34.58 7.71 5.95
N GLY A 324 33.89 8.02 7.05
CA GLY A 324 34.46 8.04 8.39
C GLY A 324 35.13 9.36 8.76
N GLU A 325 34.91 10.43 7.97
CA GLU A 325 35.45 11.76 8.26
C GLU A 325 34.45 12.60 9.10
N PRO A 326 34.94 13.49 9.98
CA PRO A 326 34.06 14.33 10.79
C PRO A 326 33.20 15.28 9.94
N PHE A 327 31.88 15.19 10.10
CA PHE A 327 30.93 16.10 9.48
C PHE A 327 30.82 17.41 10.27
N THR A 328 30.98 18.54 9.58
CA THR A 328 30.97 19.89 10.17
C THR A 328 29.74 20.73 9.79
N GLY A 329 28.81 20.16 9.02
CA GLY A 329 27.58 20.84 8.62
C GLY A 329 26.50 20.84 9.72
N GLU A 330 25.33 21.36 9.37
CA GLU A 330 24.25 21.56 10.34
C GLU A 330 23.48 20.26 10.61
N VAL A 331 23.49 19.80 11.87
CA VAL A 331 22.72 18.64 12.34
C VAL A 331 21.56 19.09 13.23
N LEU A 332 20.36 18.61 12.93
CA LEU A 332 19.16 18.84 13.72
C LEU A 332 18.86 17.61 14.59
N THR A 333 19.30 17.64 15.85
CA THR A 333 19.03 16.56 16.82
C THR A 333 17.68 16.76 17.50
N VAL A 334 16.78 15.78 17.40
CA VAL A 334 15.37 15.92 17.82
C VAL A 334 14.82 14.68 18.50
N THR A 335 13.82 14.86 19.35
CA THR A 335 13.05 13.76 19.94
C THR A 335 11.98 13.28 18.95
N PRO A 336 11.38 12.08 19.16
CA PRO A 336 10.25 11.60 18.37
C PRO A 336 9.05 12.56 18.42
N SER A 337 8.76 13.16 19.58
CA SER A 337 7.70 14.17 19.71
C SER A 337 8.01 15.45 18.92
N GLY A 338 9.28 15.88 18.90
CA GLY A 338 9.71 17.00 18.05
C GLY A 338 9.55 16.70 16.56
N LEU A 339 9.84 15.45 16.14
CA LEU A 339 9.57 15.02 14.76
C LEU A 339 8.08 15.06 14.41
N GLN A 340 7.18 14.75 15.34
CA GLN A 340 5.73 14.75 15.08
C GLN A 340 5.19 16.17 14.81
N THR A 341 5.74 17.20 15.44
CA THR A 341 5.24 18.58 15.34
C THR A 341 6.00 19.44 14.33
N MET A 342 7.18 18.99 13.86
CA MET A 342 8.02 19.75 12.94
C MET A 342 7.28 20.06 11.62
N GLY A 343 7.55 21.20 11.00
CA GLY A 343 6.85 21.58 9.77
C GLY A 343 7.63 22.57 8.93
N GLY A 344 7.08 22.93 7.77
CA GLY A 344 7.72 23.88 6.86
C GLY A 344 9.10 23.39 6.40
N ARG A 345 10.10 24.27 6.41
CA ARG A 345 11.47 23.96 5.95
C ARG A 345 12.47 23.69 7.08
N GLN A 346 11.99 23.36 8.29
CA GLN A 346 12.87 23.18 9.45
C GLN A 346 13.97 22.11 9.26
N ALA A 347 13.67 21.05 8.50
CA ALA A 347 14.62 19.98 8.18
C ALA A 347 15.29 20.14 6.81
N TYR A 348 15.00 21.22 6.06
CA TYR A 348 15.47 21.39 4.69
C TYR A 348 16.99 21.61 4.66
N ASP A 349 17.71 20.83 3.85
CA ASP A 349 19.18 20.89 3.70
C ASP A 349 20.01 20.65 4.98
N ARG A 350 19.39 20.10 6.04
CA ARG A 350 20.07 19.75 7.30
C ARG A 350 20.17 18.23 7.43
N VAL A 351 21.16 17.75 8.19
CA VAL A 351 21.20 16.35 8.61
C VAL A 351 20.21 16.18 9.76
N LEU A 352 19.27 15.24 9.62
CA LEU A 352 18.28 14.96 10.65
C LEU A 352 18.80 13.85 11.57
N ASN A 353 18.81 14.09 12.89
CA ASN A 353 19.24 13.12 13.89
C ASN A 353 18.16 12.90 14.98
N PRO A 354 17.14 12.06 14.75
CA PRO A 354 16.27 11.65 15.83
C PRO A 354 16.99 10.80 16.88
N VAL A 355 16.66 11.03 18.14
CA VAL A 355 17.09 10.22 19.28
C VAL A 355 15.92 9.38 19.78
N PHE A 356 15.92 8.10 19.47
CA PHE A 356 14.91 7.14 19.90
C PHE A 356 15.27 6.45 21.22
N ASN A 357 14.34 5.67 21.78
CA ASN A 357 14.57 4.85 22.96
C ASN A 357 13.84 3.50 22.83
N TYR A 358 14.35 2.63 21.96
CA TYR A 358 13.78 1.29 21.73
C TYR A 358 14.83 0.20 21.97
N ASP A 359 14.39 -0.86 22.65
CA ASP A 359 15.18 -2.08 22.82
C ASP A 359 14.85 -3.14 21.75
N ASN A 360 13.63 -3.09 21.21
CA ASN A 360 13.19 -3.97 20.15
C ASN A 360 13.52 -3.36 18.77
N PRO A 361 14.32 -4.04 17.93
CA PRO A 361 14.73 -3.52 16.61
C PRO A 361 13.57 -3.34 15.63
N GLU A 362 12.58 -4.24 15.65
CA GLU A 362 11.41 -4.14 14.78
C GLU A 362 10.54 -2.93 15.15
N GLN A 363 10.30 -2.69 16.43
CA GLN A 363 9.56 -1.53 16.91
C GLN A 363 10.30 -0.22 16.60
N LEU A 364 11.63 -0.21 16.74
CA LEU A 364 12.46 0.92 16.31
C LEU A 364 12.32 1.17 14.81
N ALA A 365 12.41 0.13 13.99
CA ALA A 365 12.31 0.24 12.54
C ALA A 365 10.96 0.82 12.10
N ILE A 366 9.86 0.30 12.66
CA ILE A 366 8.50 0.78 12.38
C ILE A 366 8.32 2.23 12.86
N GLY A 367 8.69 2.51 14.11
CA GLY A 367 8.50 3.84 14.71
C GLY A 367 9.33 4.92 14.01
N ALA A 368 10.60 4.62 13.72
CA ALA A 368 11.49 5.54 13.01
C ALA A 368 10.99 5.79 11.58
N ALA A 369 10.63 4.75 10.83
CA ALA A 369 10.12 4.89 9.47
C ALA A 369 8.81 5.68 9.43
N ALA A 370 7.87 5.43 10.36
CA ALA A 370 6.60 6.14 10.43
C ALA A 370 6.76 7.65 10.65
N LEU A 371 7.75 8.06 11.45
CA LEU A 371 8.01 9.47 11.75
C LEU A 371 8.90 10.17 10.72
N LEU A 372 9.84 9.44 10.13
CA LEU A 372 10.82 9.99 9.18
C LEU A 372 10.33 10.02 7.73
N GLY A 373 9.38 9.15 7.36
CA GLY A 373 8.89 8.99 5.99
C GLY A 373 8.53 10.32 5.33
N ARG A 374 7.80 11.20 6.03
CA ARG A 374 7.32 12.47 5.47
C ARG A 374 8.44 13.40 5.00
N PHE A 375 9.60 13.37 5.66
CA PHE A 375 10.72 14.25 5.33
C PHE A 375 11.47 13.79 4.10
N PHE A 376 11.69 12.48 3.97
CA PHE A 376 12.43 11.90 2.85
C PHE A 376 11.55 11.74 1.60
N ILE A 377 10.25 11.48 1.76
CA ILE A 377 9.28 11.56 0.65
C ILE A 377 9.20 12.99 0.10
N ALA A 378 9.25 14.01 0.98
CA ALA A 378 9.32 15.42 0.57
C ALA A 378 10.70 15.88 0.08
N ARG A 379 11.75 15.06 0.29
CA ARG A 379 13.14 15.33 -0.08
C ARG A 379 13.75 16.57 0.60
N HIS A 380 13.49 16.71 1.90
CA HIS A 380 13.98 17.85 2.69
C HIS A 380 15.39 17.66 3.25
N PRO A 381 15.68 16.62 4.06
CA PRO A 381 16.97 16.54 4.75
C PRO A 381 18.14 16.29 3.81
N ALA A 382 19.30 16.88 4.10
CA ALA A 382 20.56 16.59 3.42
C ALA A 382 21.13 15.21 3.81
N GLY A 383 20.63 14.62 4.90
CA GLY A 383 21.02 13.28 5.32
C GLY A 383 20.33 12.82 6.60
N LEU A 384 20.68 11.61 7.02
CA LEU A 384 20.07 10.93 8.15
C LEU A 384 21.15 10.36 9.08
N CYS A 385 21.09 10.72 10.35
CA CYS A 385 21.70 9.98 11.44
C CYS A 385 20.56 9.41 12.30
N ILE A 386 20.66 8.19 12.80
CA ILE A 386 19.70 7.67 13.78
C ILE A 386 20.47 7.42 15.06
N SER A 387 20.07 8.10 16.12
CA SER A 387 20.54 7.82 17.48
C SER A 387 19.46 7.03 18.24
N ASN A 388 19.90 6.16 19.16
CA ASN A 388 19.01 5.43 20.05
C ASN A 388 19.64 5.38 21.44
N SER A 389 18.85 5.49 22.50
CA SER A 389 19.31 5.27 23.88
C SER A 389 19.02 3.87 24.41
N GLY A 390 18.22 3.07 23.69
CA GLY A 390 17.92 1.68 24.02
C GLY A 390 19.01 0.69 23.58
N THR A 391 18.72 -0.60 23.61
CA THR A 391 19.74 -1.65 23.32
C THR A 391 20.14 -1.77 21.86
N VAL A 392 19.34 -1.25 20.92
CA VAL A 392 19.68 -1.30 19.47
C VAL A 392 20.68 -0.20 19.13
N GLN A 393 21.89 -0.58 18.74
CA GLN A 393 23.03 0.35 18.53
C GLN A 393 23.87 -0.02 17.30
N GLY A 394 24.82 0.84 16.95
CA GLY A 394 25.85 0.57 15.94
C GLY A 394 25.28 0.27 14.55
N ASP A 395 25.80 -0.76 13.89
CA ASP A 395 25.46 -1.11 12.51
C ASP A 395 23.95 -1.31 12.26
N ALA A 396 23.19 -1.70 13.28
CA ALA A 396 21.73 -1.82 13.15
C ALA A 396 21.08 -0.47 12.82
N LEU A 397 21.55 0.63 13.42
CA LEU A 397 21.04 1.98 13.18
C LEU A 397 21.44 2.48 11.78
N ILE A 398 22.65 2.13 11.32
CA ILE A 398 23.14 2.44 9.97
C ILE A 398 22.29 1.72 8.92
N ARG A 399 22.06 0.42 9.09
CA ARG A 399 21.19 -0.38 8.20
C ARG A 399 19.76 0.14 8.18
N LEU A 400 19.23 0.57 9.32
CA LEU A 400 17.90 1.16 9.41
C LEU A 400 17.83 2.49 8.64
N ALA A 401 18.83 3.36 8.77
CA ALA A 401 18.89 4.62 8.03
C ALA A 401 18.87 4.38 6.51
N PHE A 402 19.72 3.47 6.01
CA PHE A 402 19.69 3.08 4.59
C PHE A 402 18.36 2.48 4.16
N SER A 403 17.73 1.67 5.01
CA SER A 403 16.45 1.03 4.68
C SER A 403 15.30 2.03 4.63
N ILE A 404 15.31 3.06 5.48
CA ILE A 404 14.35 4.18 5.40
C ILE A 404 14.56 4.97 4.10
N LEU A 405 15.82 5.31 3.76
CA LEU A 405 16.12 6.02 2.51
C LEU A 405 15.72 5.20 1.27
N GLN A 406 15.93 3.88 1.28
CA GLN A 406 15.50 2.95 0.24
C GLN A 406 13.97 2.94 0.11
N ALA A 407 13.25 2.84 1.23
CA ALA A 407 11.79 2.75 1.26
C ALA A 407 11.08 4.03 0.78
N THR A 408 11.70 5.19 0.98
CA THR A 408 11.20 6.48 0.48
C THR A 408 11.72 6.85 -0.91
N GLU A 409 12.45 5.94 -1.56
CA GLU A 409 13.17 6.18 -2.83
C GLU A 409 14.09 7.42 -2.79
N ALA A 410 14.57 7.75 -1.58
CA ALA A 410 15.49 8.86 -1.34
C ALA A 410 16.91 8.52 -1.79
N ARG A 411 17.30 7.26 -1.60
CA ARG A 411 18.55 6.71 -2.10
C ARG A 411 18.40 5.20 -2.32
N ILE A 412 18.80 4.73 -3.49
CA ILE A 412 18.73 3.31 -3.83
C ILE A 412 20.09 2.67 -3.60
N THR A 413 20.17 1.70 -2.67
CA THR A 413 21.45 1.04 -2.30
C THR A 413 21.49 -0.45 -2.62
N ARG A 414 20.33 -1.07 -2.85
CA ARG A 414 20.18 -2.49 -3.17
C ARG A 414 18.98 -2.69 -4.08
N ASN A 415 18.79 -3.92 -4.57
CA ASN A 415 17.56 -4.27 -5.29
C ASN A 415 16.34 -4.08 -4.39
N ARG A 416 15.24 -3.67 -5.01
CA ARG A 416 13.94 -3.54 -4.39
C ARG A 416 13.09 -4.72 -4.82
N TYR A 417 12.61 -5.51 -3.87
CA TYR A 417 11.74 -6.65 -4.13
C TYR A 417 10.29 -6.27 -3.83
N ILE A 418 9.44 -6.38 -4.84
CA ILE A 418 8.00 -6.10 -4.74
C ILE A 418 7.31 -7.44 -4.72
N SER A 419 6.55 -7.77 -3.68
CA SER A 419 5.83 -9.05 -3.63
C SER A 419 4.44 -8.87 -3.09
N CYS A 420 3.47 -9.55 -3.71
CA CYS A 420 2.09 -9.44 -3.26
C CYS A 420 1.88 -10.12 -1.90
N PRO A 421 0.93 -9.66 -1.05
CA PRO A 421 0.49 -10.47 0.05
C PRO A 421 -0.07 -11.78 -0.54
N THR A 422 0.19 -12.89 0.14
CA THR A 422 -0.40 -14.16 -0.28
C THR A 422 -1.93 -14.04 -0.22
N CYS A 423 -2.63 -14.68 -1.16
CA CYS A 423 -4.09 -14.77 -1.12
C CYS A 423 -4.53 -16.13 -1.64
N GLY A 424 -5.84 -16.45 -1.55
CA GLY A 424 -6.38 -17.71 -2.05
C GLY A 424 -6.18 -17.98 -3.56
N ARG A 425 -5.57 -17.05 -4.31
CA ARG A 425 -5.15 -17.24 -5.72
C ARG A 425 -3.74 -17.81 -5.86
N THR A 426 -2.91 -17.69 -4.85
CA THR A 426 -1.50 -18.10 -4.91
C THR A 426 -1.43 -19.62 -4.88
N ARG A 427 -0.81 -20.22 -5.91
CA ARG A 427 -0.75 -21.69 -6.10
C ARG A 427 0.62 -22.30 -5.76
N PHE A 428 1.53 -21.51 -5.19
CA PHE A 428 2.89 -21.94 -4.83
C PHE A 428 3.35 -21.20 -3.58
N ASN A 429 4.49 -21.60 -3.00
CA ASN A 429 5.04 -20.92 -1.83
C ASN A 429 5.72 -19.60 -2.23
N LEU A 430 4.96 -18.50 -2.15
CA LEU A 430 5.45 -17.18 -2.55
C LEU A 430 6.65 -16.72 -1.71
N GLN A 431 6.67 -16.99 -0.40
CA GLN A 431 7.79 -16.62 0.46
C GLN A 431 9.08 -17.34 0.05
N GLU A 432 8.97 -18.62 -0.30
CA GLU A 432 10.10 -19.37 -0.82
C GLU A 432 10.59 -18.84 -2.17
N ALA A 433 9.68 -18.50 -3.08
CA ALA A 433 10.05 -17.90 -4.36
C ALA A 433 10.74 -16.54 -4.18
N VAL A 434 10.23 -15.67 -3.30
CA VAL A 434 10.87 -14.38 -2.95
C VAL A 434 12.28 -14.62 -2.45
N ARG A 435 12.48 -15.57 -1.52
CA ARG A 435 13.80 -15.91 -0.99
C ARG A 435 14.76 -16.40 -2.07
N LYS A 436 14.30 -17.28 -2.97
CA LYS A 436 15.12 -17.79 -4.09
C LYS A 436 15.51 -16.68 -5.06
N VAL A 437 14.58 -15.81 -5.43
CA VAL A 437 14.83 -14.66 -6.31
C VAL A 437 15.80 -13.67 -5.66
N LYS A 438 15.62 -13.36 -4.37
CA LYS A 438 16.54 -12.53 -3.58
C LYS A 438 17.96 -13.11 -3.60
N ALA A 439 18.11 -14.39 -3.26
CA ALA A 439 19.40 -15.06 -3.25
C ALA A 439 20.08 -15.03 -4.62
N ALA A 440 19.33 -15.30 -5.69
CA ALA A 440 19.86 -15.30 -7.06
C ALA A 440 20.30 -13.92 -7.55
N THR A 441 19.71 -12.84 -7.03
CA THR A 441 19.92 -11.46 -7.55
C THR A 441 20.62 -10.53 -6.56
N ALA A 442 21.03 -11.00 -5.39
CA ALA A 442 21.60 -10.19 -4.31
C ALA A 442 22.89 -9.44 -4.68
N HIS A 443 23.66 -9.96 -5.64
CA HIS A 443 24.90 -9.35 -6.15
C HIS A 443 24.66 -8.17 -7.10
N LEU A 444 23.41 -7.94 -7.51
CA LEU A 444 23.00 -6.85 -8.38
C LEU A 444 22.37 -5.72 -7.56
N THR A 445 22.36 -4.51 -8.10
CA THR A 445 21.81 -3.32 -7.40
C THR A 445 21.00 -2.43 -8.34
N GLY A 446 20.08 -1.65 -7.76
CA GLY A 446 19.38 -0.59 -8.49
C GLY A 446 18.17 -1.05 -9.30
N MET A 447 17.74 -2.31 -9.17
CA MET A 447 16.57 -2.83 -9.90
C MET A 447 15.37 -3.00 -8.98
N LYS A 448 14.18 -2.87 -9.56
CA LYS A 448 12.89 -3.25 -8.98
C LYS A 448 12.47 -4.60 -9.55
N ILE A 449 12.47 -5.64 -8.71
CA ILE A 449 12.14 -7.01 -9.10
C ILE A 449 10.83 -7.42 -8.42
N ALA A 450 9.82 -7.73 -9.22
CA ALA A 450 8.52 -8.19 -8.73
C ALA A 450 8.44 -9.71 -8.62
N VAL A 451 7.85 -10.22 -7.53
CA VAL A 451 7.56 -11.64 -7.32
C VAL A 451 6.10 -11.77 -6.89
N MET A 452 5.25 -12.24 -7.80
CA MET A 452 3.80 -12.19 -7.68
C MET A 452 3.16 -13.57 -7.68
N GLY A 453 2.16 -13.77 -6.81
CA GLY A 453 1.49 -15.06 -6.62
C GLY A 453 0.56 -15.50 -7.76
N CYS A 454 0.06 -14.58 -8.59
CA CYS A 454 -0.84 -14.92 -9.70
C CYS A 454 -0.80 -13.92 -10.87
N VAL A 455 -1.12 -14.40 -12.08
CA VAL A 455 -1.26 -13.59 -13.32
C VAL A 455 -2.46 -12.63 -13.33
N VAL A 456 -3.38 -12.76 -12.39
CA VAL A 456 -4.60 -11.93 -12.37
C VAL A 456 -4.25 -10.50 -11.97
N ASN A 457 -3.68 -10.31 -10.77
CA ASN A 457 -3.29 -8.99 -10.30
C ASN A 457 -1.80 -8.71 -10.53
N GLY A 458 -0.94 -9.74 -10.55
CA GLY A 458 0.52 -9.60 -10.58
C GLY A 458 1.05 -8.67 -11.68
N PRO A 459 0.64 -8.80 -12.95
CA PRO A 459 1.11 -7.92 -14.02
C PRO A 459 0.77 -6.44 -13.84
N GLY A 460 -0.37 -6.14 -13.20
CA GLY A 460 -0.74 -4.78 -12.86
C GLY A 460 0.01 -4.28 -11.63
N GLU A 461 0.04 -5.07 -10.56
CA GLU A 461 0.72 -4.76 -9.29
C GLU A 461 2.24 -4.57 -9.45
N MET A 462 2.85 -5.17 -10.47
CA MET A 462 4.26 -4.97 -10.82
C MET A 462 4.51 -3.81 -11.80
N ALA A 463 3.50 -3.00 -12.12
CA ALA A 463 3.69 -1.82 -12.97
C ALA A 463 4.76 -0.91 -12.36
N GLY A 464 5.87 -0.71 -13.10
CA GLY A 464 7.04 0.03 -12.62
C GLY A 464 8.18 -0.84 -12.06
N ALA A 465 8.04 -2.17 -12.05
CA ALA A 465 9.16 -3.08 -11.88
C ALA A 465 9.96 -3.22 -13.18
N ASP A 466 11.26 -3.44 -13.08
CA ASP A 466 12.14 -3.72 -14.22
C ASP A 466 11.96 -5.16 -14.71
N TYR A 467 11.78 -6.09 -13.78
CA TYR A 467 11.64 -7.51 -14.03
C TYR A 467 10.56 -8.13 -13.14
N GLY A 468 9.96 -9.23 -13.61
CA GLY A 468 8.90 -9.92 -12.87
C GLY A 468 9.01 -11.44 -12.89
N TYR A 469 8.65 -12.05 -11.77
CA TYR A 469 8.40 -13.47 -11.56
C TYR A 469 6.93 -13.61 -11.17
N VAL A 470 6.08 -14.23 -12.00
CA VAL A 470 4.63 -14.26 -11.76
C VAL A 470 4.07 -15.66 -11.90
N GLY A 471 3.35 -16.13 -10.88
CA GLY A 471 2.66 -17.41 -10.90
C GLY A 471 1.63 -17.52 -12.02
N ALA A 472 1.80 -18.50 -12.91
CA ALA A 472 0.91 -18.75 -14.05
C ALA A 472 -0.01 -19.96 -13.83
N GLY A 473 0.41 -20.91 -13.00
CA GLY A 473 -0.33 -22.11 -12.64
C GLY A 473 0.45 -22.96 -11.64
N GLU A 474 -0.05 -24.15 -11.34
CA GLU A 474 0.63 -25.08 -10.45
C GLU A 474 2.01 -25.45 -11.00
N GLY A 475 3.06 -25.21 -10.21
CA GLY A 475 4.46 -25.44 -10.58
C GLY A 475 4.99 -24.62 -11.77
N LYS A 476 4.24 -23.62 -12.26
CA LYS A 476 4.57 -22.85 -13.46
C LYS A 476 4.52 -21.35 -13.23
N VAL A 477 5.50 -20.66 -13.78
CA VAL A 477 5.63 -19.20 -13.69
C VAL A 477 5.92 -18.56 -15.05
N HIS A 478 5.74 -17.26 -15.12
CA HIS A 478 6.11 -16.43 -16.26
C HIS A 478 7.18 -15.43 -15.79
N ILE A 479 8.19 -15.24 -16.63
CA ILE A 479 9.22 -14.21 -16.44
C ILE A 479 8.86 -13.01 -17.30
N TYR A 480 8.95 -11.83 -16.70
CA TYR A 480 8.58 -10.56 -17.31
C TYR A 480 9.77 -9.61 -17.42
N ARG A 481 9.80 -8.83 -18.51
CA ARG A 481 10.58 -7.59 -18.64
C ARG A 481 9.59 -6.43 -18.60
N GLY A 482 9.66 -5.59 -17.58
CA GLY A 482 8.59 -4.64 -17.29
C GLY A 482 7.24 -5.36 -17.14
N THR A 483 6.28 -5.00 -17.99
CA THR A 483 4.94 -5.63 -18.02
C THR A 483 4.78 -6.71 -19.10
N GLU A 484 5.81 -6.97 -19.91
CA GLU A 484 5.76 -7.94 -21.01
C GLU A 484 6.23 -9.33 -20.55
N ALA A 485 5.39 -10.35 -20.77
CA ALA A 485 5.73 -11.74 -20.48
C ALA A 485 6.67 -12.30 -21.57
N VAL A 486 7.97 -12.31 -21.29
CA VAL A 486 9.03 -12.70 -22.24
C VAL A 486 9.30 -14.20 -22.25
N ILE A 487 9.19 -14.87 -21.11
CA ILE A 487 9.35 -16.33 -21.00
C ILE A 487 8.14 -16.89 -20.26
N LYS A 488 7.37 -17.75 -20.93
CA LYS A 488 6.10 -18.28 -20.42
C LYS A 488 6.24 -19.75 -20.01
N ASN A 489 5.44 -20.15 -19.03
CA ASN A 489 5.30 -21.51 -18.51
C ASN A 489 6.63 -22.15 -18.05
N VAL A 490 7.50 -21.36 -17.42
CA VAL A 490 8.76 -21.84 -16.85
C VAL A 490 8.48 -22.70 -15.61
N PRO A 491 9.08 -23.89 -15.47
CA PRO A 491 9.03 -24.65 -14.22
C PRO A 491 9.55 -23.80 -13.05
N GLU A 492 8.84 -23.84 -11.91
CA GLU A 492 9.15 -23.00 -10.74
C GLU A 492 10.62 -23.13 -10.27
N ALA A 493 11.17 -24.35 -10.36
CA ALA A 493 12.55 -24.66 -9.97
C ALA A 493 13.61 -23.99 -10.84
N GLU A 494 13.33 -23.77 -12.12
CA GLU A 494 14.27 -23.18 -13.10
C GLU A 494 14.13 -21.66 -13.20
N ALA A 495 13.00 -21.13 -12.74
CA ALA A 495 12.61 -19.75 -12.96
C ALA A 495 13.56 -18.69 -12.38
N PRO A 496 14.18 -18.85 -11.18
CA PRO A 496 15.18 -17.90 -10.71
C PRO A 496 16.40 -17.80 -11.65
N GLY A 497 16.81 -18.93 -12.25
CA GLY A 497 17.88 -18.96 -13.24
C GLY A 497 17.49 -18.24 -14.53
N LYS A 498 16.28 -18.49 -15.05
CA LYS A 498 15.74 -17.80 -16.23
C LYS A 498 15.57 -16.30 -16.04
N LEU A 499 15.20 -15.88 -14.84
CA LEU A 499 15.16 -14.46 -14.48
C LEU A 499 16.57 -13.84 -14.54
N LEU A 500 17.57 -14.52 -13.97
CA LEU A 500 18.95 -14.04 -13.99
C LEU A 500 19.53 -13.97 -15.40
N GLU A 501 19.32 -15.01 -16.22
CA GLU A 501 19.71 -15.04 -17.64
C GLU A 501 19.16 -13.81 -18.40
N LEU A 502 17.88 -13.47 -18.18
CA LEU A 502 17.24 -12.31 -18.78
C LEU A 502 17.90 -11.00 -18.32
N ILE A 503 18.14 -10.84 -17.03
CA ILE A 503 18.75 -9.64 -16.45
C ILE A 503 20.17 -9.44 -17.00
N SER A 504 20.99 -10.49 -16.99
CA SER A 504 22.36 -10.45 -17.51
C SER A 504 22.39 -10.08 -18.99
N SER A 505 21.52 -10.69 -19.81
CA SER A 505 21.42 -10.38 -21.25
C SER A 505 21.03 -8.92 -21.52
N ASP A 506 20.19 -8.32 -20.66
CA ASP A 506 19.81 -6.92 -20.79
C ASP A 506 20.93 -5.96 -20.35
N GLN A 507 21.69 -6.32 -19.32
CA GLN A 507 22.85 -5.53 -18.86
C GLN A 507 23.97 -5.53 -19.90
N GLU A 508 24.26 -6.68 -20.52
CA GLU A 508 25.22 -6.79 -21.63
C GLU A 508 24.84 -5.87 -22.79
N ARG A 509 23.55 -5.82 -23.17
CA ARG A 509 23.06 -4.93 -24.24
C ARG A 509 23.10 -3.44 -23.90
N ARG A 510 23.09 -3.08 -22.61
CA ARG A 510 23.16 -1.69 -22.14
C ARG A 510 24.58 -1.17 -21.99
N THR A 511 25.56 -2.06 -21.98
CA THR A 511 26.98 -1.69 -21.94
C THR A 511 27.37 -1.27 -23.35
N PRO A 512 27.82 -0.02 -23.60
CA PRO A 512 28.31 0.35 -24.92
C PRO A 512 29.45 -0.61 -25.29
N VAL A 513 29.38 -1.23 -26.46
CA VAL A 513 30.58 -1.79 -27.08
C VAL A 513 31.47 -0.57 -27.34
N ASN A 514 32.61 -0.52 -26.63
CA ASN A 514 33.59 0.58 -26.65
C ASN A 514 33.89 1.13 -28.03
#